data_AF-A0A967EJ01-F1
#
_entry.id   AF-A0A967EJ01-F1
#
_cell.length_a   1.000
_cell.length_b   1.000
_cell.length_c   1.000
_cell.angle_alpha   90.00
_cell.angle_beta   90.00
_cell.angle_gamma   90.00
#
_symmetry.space_group_name_H-M   'P 1'
#
loop_
_entity.id
_entity.type
_entity.pdbx_description
1 polymer ?
#
loop_
_entity_poly.entity_id
_entity_poly.type
_entity_poly.pdbx_seq_one_letter_code
_entity_poly.pdbx_strand_id
1 'polypeptide(L)'
;STMLFPKARRREGHARCSPRAVRSTPACGGDGLALYSRFEAKLDEFQGNLERAVVELAKDWRTDRVLRQLQAQMIVADQQKSFFVSGNGDLMQPDEDGILAIGSGANFALAAARALVDHTEMSAVEIVSKAMKIAADICVFTNHQLTLEEL
;
A
#
# COMPACT_ATOMS: atom_id res chain seq x y z
N SER A 1 -13.08 2.89 0.87
CA SER A 1 -11.92 2.35 0.12
C SER A 1 -10.70 2.28 1.01
N THR A 2 -10.57 1.22 1.79
CA THR A 2 -9.46 1.00 2.72
C THR A 2 -8.62 -0.16 2.21
N MET A 3 -7.30 -0.05 2.32
CA MET A 3 -6.37 -1.12 1.96
C MET A 3 -5.40 -1.36 3.10
N LEU A 4 -5.04 -2.62 3.28
CA LEU A 4 -4.11 -3.10 4.30
C LEU A 4 -3.14 -4.06 3.61
N PHE A 5 -1.85 -3.80 3.76
CA PHE A 5 -0.76 -4.58 3.21
C PHE A 5 0.03 -5.19 4.38
N PRO A 6 0.01 -6.52 4.55
CA PRO A 6 0.83 -7.21 5.53
C PRO A 6 2.21 -7.49 4.93
N LYS A 7 3.24 -7.57 5.78
CA LYS A 7 4.54 -8.09 5.38
C LYS A 7 4.39 -9.57 4.97
N ALA A 8 4.73 -9.91 3.72
CA ALA A 8 4.70 -11.29 3.25
C ALA A 8 5.72 -12.14 4.02
N ARG A 9 5.24 -13.08 4.85
CA ARG A 9 6.07 -14.21 5.30
C ARG A 9 6.07 -15.25 4.19
N ARG A 10 7.26 -15.47 3.62
CA ARG A 10 7.60 -16.42 2.56
C ARG A 10 6.75 -17.71 2.61
N ARG A 11 5.91 -17.95 1.60
CA ARG A 11 5.45 -19.28 1.21
C ARG A 11 5.50 -19.42 -0.30
N GLU A 12 6.22 -20.42 -0.76
CA GLU A 12 6.37 -20.77 -2.18
C GLU A 12 5.03 -21.29 -2.73
N GLY A 13 4.46 -20.61 -3.73
CA GLY A 13 3.22 -21.08 -4.35
C GLY A 13 2.65 -20.18 -5.44
N HIS A 14 3.10 -20.39 -6.68
CA HIS A 14 2.36 -20.20 -7.94
C HIS A 14 1.28 -19.09 -8.02
N ALA A 15 1.72 -17.87 -8.30
CA ALA A 15 0.97 -16.93 -9.14
C ALA A 15 1.96 -16.18 -10.05
N ARG A 16 1.75 -16.22 -11.37
CA ARG A 16 2.48 -15.37 -12.31
C ARG A 16 1.90 -13.95 -12.20
N CYS A 17 2.32 -13.21 -11.20
CA CYS A 17 2.20 -11.75 -11.16
C CYS A 17 3.61 -11.17 -11.14
N SER A 18 3.81 -10.05 -11.85
CA SER A 18 5.04 -9.25 -11.77
C SER A 18 5.44 -9.08 -10.29
N PRO A 19 6.72 -9.17 -9.90
CA PRO A 19 7.18 -9.29 -8.50
C PRO A 19 6.94 -8.05 -7.62
N ARG A 20 5.94 -7.21 -7.94
CA ARG A 20 5.70 -5.90 -7.35
C ARG A 20 4.21 -5.67 -7.18
N ALA A 21 3.77 -5.55 -5.94
CA ALA A 21 2.41 -5.12 -5.65
C ALA A 21 2.40 -3.61 -5.45
N VAL A 22 1.63 -2.94 -6.31
CA VAL A 22 1.41 -1.50 -6.24
C VAL A 22 -0.08 -1.28 -6.13
N ARG A 23 -0.50 -0.56 -5.09
CA ARG A 23 -1.92 -0.28 -4.89
C ARG A 23 -2.12 1.15 -4.42
N SER A 24 -2.91 1.91 -5.16
CA SER A 24 -3.26 3.29 -4.86
C SER A 24 -4.73 3.42 -4.42
N THR A 25 -5.01 4.32 -3.50
CA THR A 25 -6.40 4.61 -3.11
C THR A 25 -7.14 5.28 -4.27
N PRO A 26 -8.37 4.85 -4.60
CA PRO A 26 -9.22 5.57 -5.53
C PRO A 26 -9.87 6.75 -4.80
N ALA A 27 -9.10 7.81 -4.50
CA ALA A 27 -9.70 9.04 -3.97
C ALA A 27 -10.36 9.87 -5.08
N CYS A 28 -9.93 9.69 -6.33
CA CYS A 28 -10.60 10.16 -7.54
C CYS A 28 -10.07 9.29 -8.68
N GLY A 29 -10.92 8.68 -9.51
CA GLY A 29 -10.53 7.64 -10.47
C GLY A 29 -9.41 8.00 -11.47
N GLY A 30 -9.06 9.29 -11.61
CA GLY A 30 -7.95 9.76 -12.45
C GLY A 30 -6.60 9.92 -11.73
N ASP A 31 -6.61 10.35 -10.46
CA ASP A 31 -5.40 10.76 -9.75
C ASP A 31 -4.50 9.58 -9.37
N GLY A 32 -5.13 8.49 -8.92
CA GLY A 32 -4.42 7.25 -8.57
C GLY A 32 -3.83 6.53 -9.78
N LEU A 33 -4.46 6.66 -10.96
CA LEU A 33 -3.97 6.07 -12.21
C LEU A 33 -2.80 6.86 -12.77
N ALA A 34 -2.90 8.20 -12.79
CA ALA A 34 -1.81 9.07 -13.22
C ALA A 34 -0.55 8.86 -12.35
N LEU A 35 -0.74 8.69 -11.04
CA LEU A 35 0.34 8.35 -10.12
C LEU A 35 0.98 7.01 -10.45
N TYR A 36 0.15 5.98 -10.64
CA TYR A 36 0.60 4.63 -10.97
C TYR A 36 1.46 4.61 -12.23
N SER A 37 0.99 5.23 -13.32
CA SER A 37 1.73 5.27 -14.59
C SER A 37 3.07 6.00 -14.48
N ARG A 38 3.15 7.06 -13.67
CA ARG A 38 4.42 7.76 -13.41
C ARG A 38 5.38 6.92 -12.58
N PHE A 39 4.86 6.19 -11.61
CA PHE A 39 5.66 5.25 -10.84
C PHE A 39 6.23 4.14 -11.73
N GLU A 40 5.42 3.54 -12.61
CA GLU A 40 5.91 2.54 -13.58
C GLU A 40 7.04 3.10 -14.47
N ALA A 41 6.87 4.32 -15.00
CA ALA A 41 7.90 4.96 -15.81
C ALA A 41 9.24 5.12 -15.05
N LYS A 42 9.20 5.55 -13.78
CA LYS A 42 10.39 5.65 -12.93
C LYS A 42 10.99 4.29 -12.62
N LEU A 43 10.15 3.30 -12.41
CA LEU A 43 10.59 1.95 -12.12
C LEU A 43 11.33 1.33 -13.30
N ASP A 44 10.86 1.57 -14.53
CA ASP A 44 11.55 1.16 -15.75
C ASP A 44 12.86 1.94 -15.95
N GLU A 45 12.86 3.26 -15.71
CA GLU A 45 14.05 4.12 -15.78
C GLU A 45 15.18 3.60 -14.87
N PHE A 46 14.85 3.14 -13.67
CA PHE A 46 15.82 2.61 -12.70
C PHE A 46 15.95 1.08 -12.73
N GLN A 47 15.61 0.43 -13.87
CA GLN A 47 15.79 -1.01 -14.09
C GLN A 47 15.18 -1.87 -12.99
N GLY A 48 14.06 -1.42 -12.43
CA GLY A 48 13.35 -2.14 -11.40
C GLY A 48 13.83 -1.93 -9.97
N ASN A 49 14.72 -0.96 -9.72
CA ASN A 49 15.10 -0.57 -8.37
C ASN A 49 13.95 0.20 -7.70
N LEU A 50 13.19 -0.49 -6.85
CA LEU A 50 12.01 0.07 -6.19
C LEU A 50 12.36 1.31 -5.36
N GLU A 51 13.35 1.20 -4.47
CA GLU A 51 13.75 2.28 -3.58
C GLU A 51 14.11 3.56 -4.34
N ARG A 52 14.91 3.41 -5.41
CA ARG A 52 15.33 4.55 -6.22
C ARG A 52 14.16 5.16 -7.00
N ALA A 53 13.30 4.32 -7.58
CA ALA A 53 12.12 4.78 -8.30
C ALA A 53 11.17 5.57 -7.40
N VAL A 54 10.96 5.11 -6.17
CA VAL A 54 10.08 5.78 -5.21
C VAL A 54 10.67 7.11 -4.71
N VAL A 55 11.97 7.14 -4.42
CA VAL A 55 12.65 8.36 -3.98
C VAL A 55 12.62 9.45 -5.05
N GLU A 56 12.87 9.09 -6.32
CA GLU A 56 12.82 10.04 -7.42
C GLU A 56 11.39 10.48 -7.74
N LEU A 57 10.41 9.58 -7.65
CA LEU A 57 8.99 9.94 -7.76
C LEU A 57 8.58 10.97 -6.69
N ALA A 58 9.00 10.79 -5.44
CA ALA A 58 8.70 11.72 -4.36
C ALA A 58 9.35 13.11 -4.57
N LYS A 59 10.56 13.15 -5.14
CA LYS A 59 11.23 14.41 -5.52
C LYS A 59 10.47 15.14 -6.63
N ASP A 60 10.10 14.42 -7.70
CA ASP A 60 9.32 14.97 -8.82
C ASP A 60 7.96 15.51 -8.34
N TRP A 61 7.38 14.88 -7.33
CA TRP A 61 6.12 15.33 -6.75
C TRP A 61 6.24 16.69 -6.07
N ARG A 62 7.31 16.93 -5.31
CA ARG A 62 7.51 18.21 -4.61
C ARG A 62 7.75 19.38 -5.57
N THR A 63 8.24 19.10 -6.77
CA THR A 63 8.56 20.12 -7.77
C THR A 63 7.38 20.42 -8.69
N ASP A 64 6.59 19.42 -9.08
CA ASP A 64 5.46 19.58 -10.00
C ASP A 64 4.24 20.22 -9.31
N ARG A 65 3.69 21.28 -9.91
CA ARG A 65 2.52 22.04 -9.39
C ARG A 65 1.21 21.25 -9.53
N VAL A 66 1.08 20.45 -10.58
CA VAL A 66 -0.12 19.66 -10.86
C VAL A 66 -0.17 18.47 -9.90
N LEU A 67 0.98 17.82 -9.67
CA LEU A 67 1.04 16.67 -8.79
C LEU A 67 0.70 17.04 -7.33
N ARG A 68 1.15 18.19 -6.84
CA ARG A 68 0.87 18.65 -5.46
C ARG A 68 -0.63 18.85 -5.12
N GLN A 69 -1.51 18.83 -6.10
CA GLN A 69 -2.96 18.90 -5.88
C GLN A 69 -3.60 17.53 -5.70
N LEU A 70 -2.88 16.45 -6.04
CA LEU A 70 -3.37 15.09 -5.95
C LEU A 70 -3.39 14.67 -4.48
N GLN A 71 -4.57 14.30 -3.99
CA GLN A 71 -4.75 13.73 -2.64
C GLN A 71 -4.51 12.21 -2.60
N ALA A 72 -3.94 11.66 -3.66
CA ALA A 72 -3.74 10.22 -3.80
C ALA A 72 -2.67 9.71 -2.83
N GLN A 73 -2.91 8.52 -2.30
CA GLN A 73 -1.94 7.74 -1.51
C GLN A 73 -1.67 6.43 -2.22
N MET A 74 -0.44 5.94 -2.14
CA MET A 74 -0.04 4.68 -2.75
C MET A 74 0.89 3.91 -1.82
N ILE A 75 0.67 2.59 -1.75
CA ILE A 75 1.63 1.65 -1.18
C ILE A 75 2.28 0.91 -2.34
N VAL A 76 3.60 0.80 -2.30
CA VAL A 76 4.39 -0.02 -3.21
C VAL A 76 5.24 -0.98 -2.40
N ALA A 77 5.27 -2.25 -2.80
CA ALA A 77 6.02 -3.27 -2.11
C ALA A 77 6.70 -4.23 -3.09
N ASP A 78 7.90 -4.65 -2.73
CA ASP A 78 8.57 -5.83 -3.26
C ASP A 78 8.76 -6.87 -2.15
N GLN A 79 9.48 -7.97 -2.46
CA GLN A 79 9.74 -9.04 -1.49
C GLN A 79 10.61 -8.63 -0.30
N GLN A 80 11.28 -7.47 -0.35
CA GLN A 80 12.23 -7.00 0.66
C GLN A 80 11.74 -5.76 1.41
N LYS A 81 11.18 -4.77 0.70
CA LYS A 81 10.84 -3.45 1.21
C LYS A 81 9.44 -3.04 0.78
N SER A 82 8.82 -2.22 1.61
CA SER A 82 7.52 -1.61 1.34
C SER A 82 7.61 -0.12 1.62
N PHE A 83 6.93 0.67 0.81
CA PHE A 83 6.94 2.12 0.90
C PHE A 83 5.52 2.66 0.79
N PHE A 84 5.21 3.62 1.65
CA PHE A 84 4.07 4.50 1.54
C PHE A 84 4.49 5.81 0.87
N VAL A 85 3.73 6.22 -0.14
CA VAL A 85 3.93 7.46 -0.89
C VAL A 85 2.64 8.29 -0.83
N SER A 86 2.75 9.52 -0.37
CA SER A 86 1.65 10.49 -0.36
C SER A 86 1.74 11.44 -1.55
N GLY A 87 0.59 11.99 -1.96
CA GLY A 87 0.53 13.02 -2.99
C GLY A 87 1.04 14.40 -2.59
N ASN A 88 1.63 14.53 -1.41
CA ASN A 88 2.42 15.68 -1.02
C ASN A 88 3.94 15.43 -1.18
N GLY A 89 4.33 14.24 -1.66
CA GLY A 89 5.72 13.82 -1.73
C GLY A 89 6.28 13.40 -0.37
N ASP A 90 5.44 12.85 0.51
CA ASP A 90 5.90 12.16 1.72
C ASP A 90 6.22 10.71 1.37
N LEU A 91 7.37 10.25 1.85
CA LEU A 91 7.85 8.88 1.69
C LEU A 91 8.09 8.29 3.07
N MET A 92 7.45 7.17 3.37
CA MET A 92 7.63 6.45 4.64
C MET A 92 7.79 4.96 4.38
N GLN A 93 8.69 4.32 5.12
CA GLN A 93 8.75 2.86 5.23
C GLN A 93 8.02 2.44 6.51
N PRO A 94 7.36 1.27 6.53
CA PRO A 94 6.79 0.74 7.76
C PRO A 94 7.90 0.38 8.73
N ASP A 95 7.56 0.42 10.01
CA ASP A 95 8.44 0.01 11.11
C ASP A 95 8.61 -1.53 11.13
N GLU A 96 9.08 -2.09 12.24
CA GLU A 96 9.43 -3.52 12.35
C GLU A 96 8.27 -4.48 12.02
N ASP A 97 7.03 -4.06 12.22
CA ASP A 97 5.81 -4.84 11.93
C ASP A 97 5.55 -5.03 10.43
N GLY A 98 6.05 -4.13 9.58
CA GLY A 98 5.90 -4.18 8.13
C GLY A 98 4.45 -4.08 7.64
N ILE A 99 3.55 -3.52 8.45
CA ILE A 99 2.13 -3.37 8.11
C ILE A 99 1.88 -1.95 7.61
N LEU A 100 1.29 -1.81 6.43
CA LEU A 100 0.88 -0.53 5.88
C LEU A 100 -0.62 -0.52 5.62
N ALA A 101 -1.29 0.60 5.90
CA ALA A 101 -2.69 0.79 5.59
C ALA A 101 -2.94 2.17 4.99
N ILE A 102 -3.84 2.26 4.00
CA ILE A 102 -4.25 3.53 3.38
C ILE A 102 -5.76 3.61 3.20
N GLY A 103 -6.29 4.83 3.14
CA GLY A 103 -7.72 5.11 3.03
C GLY A 103 -8.42 5.44 4.35
N SER A 104 -9.73 5.65 4.27
CA SER A 104 -10.57 6.18 5.37
C SER A 104 -10.64 5.28 6.61
N GLY A 105 -10.49 3.97 6.44
CA GLY A 105 -10.47 2.98 7.52
C GLY A 105 -9.08 2.49 7.89
N ALA A 106 -8.02 3.11 7.35
CA ALA A 106 -6.65 2.63 7.49
C ALA A 106 -6.22 2.48 8.94
N ASN A 107 -6.53 3.46 9.79
CA ASN A 107 -6.13 3.45 11.19
C ASN A 107 -6.79 2.31 11.98
N PHE A 108 -8.06 1.99 11.68
CA PHE A 108 -8.76 0.87 12.31
C PHE A 108 -8.18 -0.46 11.86
N ALA A 109 -7.93 -0.60 10.56
CA ALA A 109 -7.30 -1.79 9.98
C ALA A 109 -5.88 -2.00 10.54
N LEU A 110 -5.07 -0.94 10.62
CA LEU A 110 -3.71 -0.99 11.14
C LEU A 110 -3.68 -1.37 12.62
N ALA A 111 -4.53 -0.74 13.45
CA ALA A 111 -4.62 -1.05 14.88
C ALA A 111 -5.04 -2.51 15.12
N ALA A 112 -6.05 -2.99 14.38
CA ALA A 112 -6.50 -4.38 14.46
C ALA A 112 -5.42 -5.36 13.98
N ALA A 113 -4.75 -5.06 12.87
CA ALA A 113 -3.71 -5.91 12.31
C ALA A 113 -2.51 -6.04 13.27
N ARG A 114 -2.05 -4.92 13.85
CA ARG A 114 -0.97 -4.91 14.86
C ARG A 114 -1.32 -5.78 16.06
N ALA A 115 -2.51 -5.59 16.62
CA ALA A 115 -2.97 -6.40 17.75
C ALA A 115 -3.05 -7.91 17.40
N LEU A 116 -3.46 -8.26 16.18
CA LEU A 116 -3.50 -9.64 15.73
C LEU A 116 -2.10 -10.23 15.50
N VAL A 117 -1.17 -9.47 14.95
CA VAL A 117 0.23 -9.91 14.77
C VAL A 117 0.91 -10.20 16.11
N ASP A 118 0.68 -9.35 17.11
CA ASP A 118 1.36 -9.46 18.40
C ASP A 118 0.77 -10.57 19.29
N HIS A 119 -0.49 -10.94 19.08
CA HIS A 119 -1.23 -11.82 20.01
C HIS A 119 -1.77 -13.10 19.38
N THR A 120 -1.48 -13.39 18.12
CA THR A 120 -1.98 -14.59 17.44
C THR A 120 -0.96 -15.22 16.50
N GLU A 121 -1.14 -16.50 16.17
CA GLU A 121 -0.33 -17.21 15.17
C GLU A 121 -0.99 -17.23 13.78
N MET A 122 -1.87 -16.26 13.53
CA MET A 122 -2.63 -16.19 12.29
C MET A 122 -1.71 -15.90 11.09
N SER A 123 -2.07 -16.45 9.93
CA SER A 123 -1.38 -16.12 8.68
C SER A 123 -1.65 -14.67 8.25
N ALA A 124 -0.77 -14.12 7.41
CA ALA A 124 -0.91 -12.75 6.89
C ALA A 124 -2.29 -12.50 6.25
N VAL A 125 -2.79 -13.47 5.49
CA VAL A 125 -4.11 -13.43 4.82
C VAL A 125 -5.23 -13.33 5.84
N GLU A 126 -5.18 -14.14 6.90
CA GLU A 126 -6.21 -14.14 7.92
C GLU A 126 -6.17 -12.87 8.77
N ILE A 127 -4.98 -12.36 9.07
CA ILE A 127 -4.80 -11.08 9.77
C ILE A 127 -5.44 -9.96 8.95
N VAL A 128 -5.13 -9.85 7.66
CA VAL A 128 -5.71 -8.82 6.79
C VAL A 128 -7.22 -8.96 6.71
N SER A 129 -7.71 -10.18 6.50
CA SER A 129 -9.15 -10.45 6.42
C SER A 129 -9.89 -10.02 7.69
N LYS A 130 -9.36 -10.36 8.87
CA LYS A 130 -9.97 -9.95 10.15
C LYS A 130 -9.84 -8.46 10.43
N ALA A 131 -8.67 -7.88 10.21
CA ALA A 131 -8.43 -6.46 10.43
C ALA A 131 -9.31 -5.59 9.52
N MET A 132 -9.48 -5.97 8.26
CA MET A 132 -10.35 -5.27 7.31
C MET A 132 -11.83 -5.41 7.67
N LYS A 133 -12.27 -6.56 8.20
CA LYS A 133 -13.63 -6.72 8.74
C LYS A 133 -13.89 -5.77 9.91
N ILE A 134 -12.96 -5.71 10.86
CA ILE A 134 -13.04 -4.76 11.99
C ILE A 134 -13.11 -3.32 11.48
N ALA A 135 -12.29 -2.97 10.49
CA ALA A 135 -12.32 -1.64 9.90
C ALA A 135 -13.66 -1.34 9.19
N ALA A 136 -14.29 -2.33 8.54
CA ALA A 136 -15.59 -2.18 7.90
C ALA A 136 -16.74 -2.03 8.91
N ASP A 137 -16.63 -2.65 10.08
CA ASP A 137 -17.63 -2.54 11.15
C ASP A 137 -17.58 -1.16 11.85
N ILE A 138 -16.42 -0.49 11.84
CA ILE A 138 -16.20 0.78 12.53
C ILE A 138 -16.30 1.99 11.58
N CYS A 139 -15.70 1.89 10.38
CA CYS A 139 -15.59 3.01 9.46
C CYS A 139 -16.75 3.02 8.46
N VAL A 140 -17.59 4.06 8.50
CA VAL A 140 -18.72 4.26 7.58
C VAL A 140 -18.34 4.32 6.09
N PHE A 141 -17.07 4.54 5.77
CA PHE A 141 -16.53 4.60 4.41
C PHE A 141 -15.78 3.32 3.98
N THR A 142 -15.81 2.28 4.81
CA THR A 142 -15.21 0.97 4.56
C THR A 142 -16.32 -0.08 4.58
N ASN A 143 -16.34 -0.98 3.60
CA ASN A 143 -17.35 -2.03 3.50
C ASN A 143 -16.71 -3.41 3.61
N HIS A 144 -17.54 -4.44 3.69
CA HIS A 144 -17.10 -5.84 3.82
C HIS A 144 -16.65 -6.49 2.51
N GLN A 145 -16.65 -5.75 1.39
CA GLN A 145 -16.17 -6.25 0.11
C GLN A 145 -14.64 -6.10 0.04
N LEU A 146 -13.95 -7.22 0.25
CA LEU A 146 -12.49 -7.27 0.32
C LEU A 146 -11.92 -8.06 -0.87
N THR A 147 -10.91 -7.50 -1.52
CA THR A 147 -10.08 -8.19 -2.52
C THR A 147 -8.66 -8.32 -1.98
N LEU A 148 -8.25 -9.55 -1.71
CA LEU A 148 -6.93 -9.92 -1.20
C LEU A 148 -6.02 -10.31 -2.36
N GLU A 149 -4.78 -9.85 -2.30
CA GLU A 149 -3.72 -10.16 -3.26
C GLU A 149 -2.47 -10.56 -2.47
N GLU A 150 -1.72 -11.56 -2.95
CA GLU A 150 -0.54 -12.12 -2.29
C GLU A 150 0.68 -12.03 -3.22
N LEU A 151 1.87 -11.91 -2.62
CA LEU A 151 3.18 -11.80 -3.30
C LEU A 151 3.99 -13.10 -3.19
#